data_AF-A0A1B8X211-F1
#
_entry.id   AF-A0A1B8X211-F1
#
_cell.length_a   1.000
_cell.length_b   1.000
_cell.length_c   1.000
_cell.angle_alpha   90.00
_cell.angle_beta   90.00
_cell.angle_gamma   90.00
#
_symmetry.space_group_name_H-M   'P 1'
#
loop_
_entity.id
_entity.type
_entity.pdbx_description
1 polymer ?
#
loop_
_entity_poly.entity_id
_entity_poly.type
_entity_poly.pdbx_seq_one_letter_code
_entity_poly.pdbx_strand_id
1 'polypeptide(L)'
;MNIRQFHESLQTIDIDNITFSKHFVKRTKERGLDHLTDLATSHNMISTEDPAGIVDQENNKFQVLYRHNDKYDVVIIIAVRSTNPFKVSLVTCFPREVERRIK
;
A
#
# COMPACT_ATOMS: atom_id res chain seq x y z
N MET A 1 -7.51 -8.48 11.76
CA MET A 1 -7.98 -8.88 10.41
C MET A 1 -6.86 -9.69 9.77
N ASN A 2 -7.14 -10.79 9.07
CA ASN A 2 -6.09 -11.59 8.42
C ASN A 2 -5.75 -11.06 7.00
N ILE A 3 -4.67 -11.57 6.40
CA ILE A 3 -4.20 -11.15 5.06
C ILE A 3 -5.27 -11.29 3.98
N ARG A 4 -6.02 -12.40 3.98
CA ARG A 4 -7.05 -12.65 2.97
C ARG A 4 -8.17 -11.61 3.06
N GLN A 5 -8.70 -11.39 4.25
CA GLN A 5 -9.74 -10.38 4.51
C GLN A 5 -9.26 -8.97 4.16
N PHE A 6 -7.99 -8.66 4.48
CA PHE A 6 -7.37 -7.39 4.11
C PHE A 6 -7.32 -7.19 2.60
N HIS A 7 -6.87 -8.21 1.86
CA HIS A 7 -6.80 -8.17 0.40
C HIS A 7 -8.18 -7.99 -0.24
N GLU A 8 -9.16 -8.79 0.18
CA GLU A 8 -10.56 -8.68 -0.29
C GLU A 8 -11.14 -7.28 0.01
N SER A 9 -10.82 -6.70 1.18
CA SER A 9 -11.30 -5.36 1.55
C SER A 9 -10.62 -4.23 0.75
N LEU A 10 -9.34 -4.40 0.36
CA LEU A 10 -8.65 -3.44 -0.50
C LEU A 10 -9.26 -3.39 -1.91
N GLN A 11 -9.65 -4.53 -2.47
CA GLN A 11 -10.22 -4.60 -3.82
C GLN A 11 -11.55 -3.85 -3.96
N THR A 12 -12.26 -3.66 -2.85
CA THR A 12 -13.56 -2.96 -2.83
C THR A 12 -13.49 -1.60 -2.11
N ILE A 13 -12.29 -1.10 -1.82
CA ILE A 13 -12.15 0.14 -1.04
C ILE A 13 -12.59 1.34 -1.88
N ASP A 14 -13.37 2.23 -1.26
CA ASP A 14 -13.69 3.53 -1.85
C ASP A 14 -12.50 4.49 -1.71
N ILE A 15 -12.30 5.34 -2.71
CA ILE A 15 -11.24 6.36 -2.73
C ILE A 15 -11.30 7.28 -1.50
N ASP A 16 -12.50 7.62 -1.02
CA ASP A 16 -12.72 8.49 0.14
C ASP A 16 -12.31 7.84 1.47
N ASN A 17 -12.11 6.52 1.48
CA ASN A 17 -11.67 5.75 2.63
C ASN A 17 -10.14 5.59 2.72
N ILE A 18 -9.39 6.23 1.80
CA ILE A 18 -7.94 6.25 1.78
C ILE A 18 -7.43 7.60 2.27
N THR A 19 -6.42 7.57 3.14
CA THR A 19 -5.73 8.78 3.60
C THR A 19 -4.22 8.63 3.52
N PHE A 20 -3.51 9.73 3.33
CA PHE A 20 -2.06 9.75 3.38
C PHE A 20 -1.56 10.30 4.71
N SER A 21 -0.63 9.58 5.35
CA SER A 21 0.10 10.16 6.47
C SER A 21 1.09 11.22 5.99
N LYS A 22 1.44 12.17 6.86
CA LYS A 22 2.52 13.14 6.58
C LYS A 22 3.84 12.44 6.22
N HIS A 23 4.11 11.29 6.85
CA HIS A 23 5.31 10.52 6.58
C HIS A 23 5.30 9.94 5.16
N PHE A 24 4.18 9.39 4.72
CA PHE A 24 4.02 8.87 3.36
C PHE A 24 4.28 9.96 2.31
N VAL A 25 3.62 11.12 2.43
CA VAL A 25 3.78 12.25 1.49
C VAL A 25 5.22 12.77 1.43
N LYS A 26 5.93 12.78 2.58
CA LYS A 26 7.35 13.15 2.60
C LYS A 26 8.21 12.10 1.89
N ARG A 27 7.93 10.83 2.15
CA ARG A 27 8.70 9.69 1.67
C ARG A 27 8.55 9.41 0.17
N THR A 28 7.41 9.73 -0.42
CA THR A 28 7.20 9.68 -1.87
C THR A 28 8.11 10.68 -2.58
N LYS A 29 8.17 11.92 -2.08
CA LYS A 29 9.04 13.00 -2.57
C LYS A 29 10.51 12.66 -2.53
N GLU A 30 10.98 12.19 -1.38
CA GLU A 30 12.39 11.80 -1.20
C GLU A 30 12.83 10.66 -2.12
N ARG A 31 11.89 9.91 -2.70
CA ARG A 31 12.16 8.68 -3.47
C ARG A 31 11.73 8.74 -4.92
N GLY A 32 11.28 9.89 -5.41
CA GLY A 32 10.80 10.04 -6.79
C GLY A 32 9.50 9.28 -7.08
N LEU A 33 8.69 9.02 -6.07
CA LEU A 33 7.39 8.32 -6.16
C LEU A 33 6.22 9.30 -5.98
N ASP A 34 6.39 10.55 -6.41
CA ASP A 34 5.43 11.63 -6.17
C ASP A 34 4.04 11.39 -6.76
N HIS A 35 3.97 10.64 -7.84
CA HIS A 35 2.71 10.20 -8.45
C HIS A 35 1.82 9.44 -7.46
N LEU A 36 2.38 8.77 -6.45
CA LEU A 36 1.59 8.09 -5.41
C LEU A 36 0.89 9.05 -4.45
N THR A 37 1.23 10.34 -4.47
CA THR A 37 0.49 11.35 -3.69
C THR A 37 -0.78 11.83 -4.37
N ASP A 38 -1.03 11.39 -5.60
CA ASP A 38 -2.34 11.50 -6.24
C ASP A 38 -3.27 10.40 -5.71
N LEU A 39 -4.43 10.80 -5.20
CA LEU A 39 -5.36 9.90 -4.53
C LEU A 39 -5.94 8.87 -5.50
N ALA A 40 -6.23 9.27 -6.74
CA ALA A 40 -6.76 8.37 -7.77
C ALA A 40 -5.71 7.34 -8.20
N THR A 41 -4.46 7.75 -8.38
CA THR A 41 -3.34 6.87 -8.70
C THR A 41 -3.12 5.84 -7.60
N SER A 42 -3.04 6.29 -6.34
CA SER A 42 -2.91 5.39 -5.19
C SER A 42 -4.10 4.45 -5.03
N HIS A 43 -5.32 4.95 -5.19
CA HIS A 43 -6.53 4.14 -5.11
C HIS A 43 -6.54 3.06 -6.20
N ASN A 44 -6.29 3.43 -7.46
CA ASN A 44 -6.23 2.49 -8.56
C ASN A 44 -5.17 1.41 -8.31
N MET A 45 -3.96 1.81 -7.91
CA MET A 45 -2.89 0.87 -7.58
C MET A 45 -3.30 -0.13 -6.49
N ILE A 46 -3.85 0.34 -5.35
CA ILE A 46 -4.13 -0.58 -4.22
C ILE A 46 -5.42 -1.39 -4.35
N SER A 47 -6.35 -0.96 -5.21
CA SER A 47 -7.65 -1.63 -5.38
C SER A 47 -7.72 -2.53 -6.62
N THR A 48 -6.89 -2.26 -7.65
CA THR A 48 -6.98 -2.97 -8.93
C THR A 48 -5.76 -3.84 -9.25
N GLU A 49 -4.58 -3.50 -8.73
CA GLU A 49 -3.39 -4.28 -9.01
C GLU A 49 -3.27 -5.47 -8.05
N ASP A 50 -2.96 -6.65 -8.59
CA ASP A 50 -2.61 -7.80 -7.76
C ASP A 50 -1.24 -7.58 -7.10
N PRO A 51 -1.17 -7.55 -5.76
CA PRO A 51 0.09 -7.36 -5.07
C PRO A 51 1.02 -8.56 -5.28
N ALA A 52 2.30 -8.28 -5.52
CA ALA A 52 3.35 -9.29 -5.58
C ALA A 52 3.59 -9.98 -4.23
N GLY A 53 3.11 -9.40 -3.13
CA GLY A 53 3.10 -10.01 -1.82
C GLY A 53 2.43 -9.11 -0.77
N ILE A 54 1.83 -9.74 0.23
CA ILE A 54 1.31 -9.07 1.42
C ILE A 54 1.93 -9.74 2.65
N VAL A 55 2.46 -8.93 3.55
CA VAL A 55 2.99 -9.37 4.84
C VAL A 55 2.21 -8.68 5.94
N ASP A 56 1.62 -9.48 6.84
CA ASP A 56 1.01 -8.97 8.06
C ASP A 56 2.10 -8.41 8.98
N GLN A 57 1.91 -7.19 9.44
CA GLN A 57 2.76 -6.55 10.45
C GLN A 57 1.94 -6.30 11.71
N GLU A 58 2.62 -5.99 12.80
CA GLU A 58 1.94 -5.64 14.05
C GLU A 58 1.08 -4.37 13.93
N ASN A 59 0.10 -4.26 14.82
CA ASN A 59 -0.74 -3.08 14.98
C ASN A 59 -1.63 -2.74 13.76
N ASN A 60 -2.24 -3.77 13.15
CA ASN A 60 -3.13 -3.65 12.00
C ASN A 60 -2.47 -2.95 10.80
N LYS A 61 -1.19 -3.27 10.57
CA LYS A 61 -0.43 -2.77 9.43
C LYS A 61 -0.11 -3.92 8.51
N PHE A 62 -0.16 -3.63 7.22
CA PHE A 62 0.19 -4.58 6.18
C PHE A 62 1.26 -3.96 5.31
N GLN A 63 2.29 -4.74 5.03
CA GLN A 63 3.25 -4.41 4.01
C GLN A 63 2.80 -5.03 2.69
N VAL A 64 2.50 -4.18 1.72
CA VAL A 64 2.03 -4.60 0.41
C VAL A 64 3.11 -4.28 -0.62
N LEU A 65 3.44 -5.25 -1.46
CA LEU A 65 4.45 -5.13 -2.50
C LEU A 65 3.72 -5.06 -3.85
N TYR A 66 3.96 -4.01 -4.61
CA TYR A 66 3.45 -3.85 -5.97
C TYR A 66 4.62 -3.82 -6.95
N ARG A 67 4.43 -4.44 -8.11
CA ARG A 67 5.47 -4.48 -9.14
C ARG A 67 5.60 -3.09 -9.77
N HIS A 68 6.81 -2.54 -9.80
CA HIS A 68 7.05 -1.24 -10.42
C HIS A 68 7.86 -1.35 -11.71
N ASN A 69 8.93 -2.16 -11.70
CA ASN A 69 9.65 -2.57 -12.91
C ASN A 69 10.38 -3.90 -12.65
N ASP A 70 11.16 -4.37 -13.63
CA ASP A 70 11.88 -5.64 -13.55
C ASP A 70 12.90 -5.72 -12.41
N LYS A 71 13.36 -4.56 -11.91
CA LYS A 71 14.39 -4.47 -10.87
C LYS A 71 13.80 -4.20 -9.49
N TYR A 72 12.72 -3.44 -9.42
CA TYR A 72 12.17 -2.93 -8.16
C TYR A 72 10.66 -3.14 -8.05
N ASP A 73 10.25 -3.54 -6.85
CA ASP A 73 8.91 -3.37 -6.32
C ASP A 73 8.78 -2.05 -5.58
N VAL A 74 7.57 -1.52 -5.52
CA VAL A 74 7.19 -0.49 -4.57
C VAL A 74 6.52 -1.17 -3.39
N VAL A 75 7.12 -0.99 -2.22
CA VAL A 75 6.55 -1.40 -0.94
C VAL A 75 5.72 -0.25 -0.39
N ILE A 76 4.48 -0.54 0.02
CA ILE A 76 3.58 0.39 0.70
C ILE A 76 3.19 -0.22 2.05
N ILE A 77 3.36 0.55 3.13
CA ILE A 77 2.83 0.17 4.44
C ILE A 77 1.45 0.79 4.60
N ILE A 78 0.44 -0.07 4.75
CA ILE A 78 -0.98 0.29 4.86
C ILE A 78 -1.45 -0.01 6.28
N ALA A 79 -1.89 1.01 7.01
CA ALA A 79 -2.50 0.85 8.33
C ALA A 79 -4.02 0.84 8.21
N VAL A 80 -4.67 -0.18 8.77
CA VAL A 80 -6.13 -0.27 8.85
C VAL A 80 -6.60 0.58 10.03
N ARG A 81 -7.46 1.55 9.75
CA ARG A 81 -7.97 2.53 10.73
C ARG A 81 -9.35 2.16 11.25
N SER A 82 -10.19 1.59 10.38
CA SER A 82 -11.51 1.08 10.71
C SER A 82 -11.85 -0.07 9.77
N THR A 83 -12.68 -1.00 10.22
CA THR A 83 -13.22 -2.08 9.40
C THR A 83 -14.69 -1.86 9.02
N ASN A 84 -15.38 -0.88 9.63
CA ASN A 84 -16.76 -0.54 9.30
C ASN A 84 -17.01 0.98 9.47
N PRO A 85 -16.93 1.81 8.41
CA PRO A 85 -16.50 1.43 7.05
C PRO A 85 -15.02 1.04 7.02
N PHE A 86 -14.61 0.24 6.03
CA PHE A 86 -13.21 -0.11 5.83
C PHE A 86 -12.41 1.13 5.45
N LYS A 87 -11.49 1.57 6.31
CA LYS A 87 -10.67 2.77 6.15
C LYS A 87 -9.20 2.47 6.35
N VAL A 88 -8.36 3.01 5.48
CA VAL A 88 -6.92 2.79 5.54
C VAL A 88 -6.13 4.09 5.49
N SER A 89 -4.89 4.00 5.93
CA SER A 89 -3.92 5.09 5.87
C SER A 89 -2.61 4.57 5.29
N LEU A 90 -2.14 5.19 4.21
CA LEU A 90 -0.82 4.90 3.66
C LEU A 90 0.23 5.58 4.55
N VAL A 91 1.09 4.77 5.17
CA VAL A 91 2.00 5.19 6.23
C VAL A 91 3.38 5.55 5.69
N THR A 92 3.92 4.71 4.80
CA THR A 92 5.22 4.93 4.16
C THR A 92 5.30 4.12 2.87
N CYS A 93 6.23 4.51 2.01
CA CYS A 93 6.59 3.75 0.81
C CYS A 93 8.10 3.67 0.65
N PHE A 94 8.61 2.64 -0.02
CA PHE A 94 10.00 2.54 -0.42
C PHE A 94 10.19 1.51 -1.54
N PRO A 95 11.18 1.69 -2.43
CA PRO A 95 11.53 0.68 -3.40
C PRO A 95 12.19 -0.53 -2.71
N ARG A 96 11.96 -1.72 -3.25
CA ARG A 96 12.61 -2.97 -2.82
C ARG A 96 13.02 -3.76 -4.06
N GLU A 97 14.25 -4.26 -4.07
CA GLU A 97 14.74 -5.12 -5.15
C GLU A 97 13.88 -6.38 -5.27
N VAL A 98 13.51 -6.74 -6.50
CA VAL A 98 12.68 -7.92 -6.80
C VAL A 98 13.32 -9.23 -6.29
N GLU A 99 14.65 -9.32 -6.33
CA GLU A 99 15.42 -10.47 -5.80
C GLU A 99 15.19 -10.71 -4.31
N ARG A 100 14.72 -9.69 -3.58
CA ARG A 100 14.41 -9.78 -2.15
C ARG A 100 12.95 -10.13 -1.87
N ARG A 101 12.14 -10.49 -2.88
CA ARG A 101 10.84 -11.14 -2.65
C ARG A 101 11.13 -12.46 -1.96
N ILE A 102 10.91 -12.53 -0.65
CA ILE A 102 11.05 -13.78 0.10
C ILE A 102 9.97 -14.71 -0.45
N LYS A 103 10.40 -15.87 -0.99
CA LYS A 103 9.52 -16.96 -1.42
C LYS A 103 8.90 -17.67 -0.23
#